data_AF-G2XXE6-F1
#
_entry.id   AF-G2XXE6-F1
#
_cell.length_a   1.000
_cell.length_b   1.000
_cell.length_c   1.000
_cell.angle_alpha   90.00
_cell.angle_beta   90.00
_cell.angle_gamma   90.00
#
_symmetry.space_group_name_H-M   'P 1'
#
loop_
_entity.id
_entity.type
_entity.pdbx_description
1 polymer ?
#
loop_
_entity_poly.entity_id
_entity_poly.type
_entity_poly.pdbx_seq_one_letter_code
_entity_poly.pdbx_strand_id
1 'polypeptide(L)'
;MTEILPTLRSCIRVSTEKAEEACKELMNADTSYQTWKAICRRFGKFNNKKNATYDWIGVFLQPFWGELAQPWDKVFNSQMQSVHDRYAWNLVRAIRVFSTDIRPLLQSMSEASASKSPIDFLAKIPYLEKRTRTAVSGSLSSAQRQAQEIHRLIEPRIQHHMRPVYEKCSQESKIGALGRMKEHLLDHIKKNNKVMYNDSSDLLNTRLNKMTTNLEELLKEAHSQTSHYLRTEIRNMIMWAIAKDDETRENVRKTIRKELTIQLDTLEVALGRGTSKPTDRFLSVRTETKPDDDSSEDNDEDDDISDDSDSSDNSDVGDNSDGSEEAESTGDGMEDS
;
A
#
# COMPACT_ATOMS: atom_id res chain seq x y z
N MET A 1 9.73 -1.29 -8.57
CA MET A 1 9.90 -2.64 -9.14
C MET A 1 11.32 -2.88 -9.62
N THR A 2 11.80 -2.08 -10.59
CA THR A 2 13.16 -2.12 -11.18
C THR A 2 14.31 -2.20 -10.18
N GLU A 3 14.18 -1.66 -8.97
CA GLU A 3 15.22 -1.70 -7.94
C GLU A 3 15.10 -2.87 -6.94
N ILE A 4 13.93 -3.53 -6.85
CA ILE A 4 13.69 -4.65 -5.92
C ILE A 4 14.03 -5.99 -6.58
N LEU A 5 13.65 -6.20 -7.84
CA LEU A 5 13.86 -7.49 -8.50
C LEU A 5 15.35 -7.85 -8.70
N PRO A 6 16.29 -6.92 -8.97
CA PRO A 6 17.72 -7.23 -9.00
C PRO A 6 18.31 -7.61 -7.65
N THR A 7 17.85 -6.98 -6.55
CA THR A 7 18.41 -7.22 -5.20
C THR A 7 18.00 -8.57 -4.63
N LEU A 8 16.92 -9.21 -5.12
CA LEU A 8 16.53 -10.58 -4.75
C LEU A 8 17.69 -11.59 -4.81
N ARG A 9 18.59 -11.47 -5.80
CA ARG A 9 19.76 -12.37 -5.90
C ARG A 9 20.81 -12.14 -4.81
N SER A 10 21.01 -10.88 -4.37
CA SER A 10 21.85 -10.58 -3.20
C SER A 10 21.17 -11.06 -1.92
N CYS A 11 19.89 -10.72 -1.77
CA CYS A 11 19.03 -11.11 -0.65
C CYS A 11 19.08 -12.62 -0.39
N ILE A 12 18.87 -13.48 -1.40
CA ILE A 12 18.97 -14.94 -1.26
C ILE A 12 20.35 -15.37 -0.75
N ARG A 13 21.43 -14.82 -1.33
CA ARG A 13 22.82 -15.17 -0.96
C ARG A 13 23.13 -14.76 0.48
N VAL A 14 22.97 -13.47 0.80
CA VAL A 14 23.25 -12.89 2.12
C VAL A 14 22.37 -13.52 3.20
N SER A 15 21.10 -13.80 2.89
CA SER A 15 20.21 -14.47 3.85
C SER A 15 20.64 -15.91 4.09
N THR A 16 21.04 -16.66 3.05
CA THR A 16 21.55 -18.02 3.21
C THR A 16 22.79 -18.03 4.14
N GLU A 17 23.74 -17.13 3.90
CA GLU A 17 24.96 -16.98 4.72
C GLU A 17 24.63 -16.63 6.18
N LYS A 18 23.84 -15.57 6.42
CA LYS A 18 23.49 -15.10 7.77
C LYS A 18 22.59 -16.07 8.54
N ALA A 19 21.72 -16.83 7.88
CA ALA A 19 20.88 -17.82 8.55
C ALA A 19 21.68 -19.01 9.10
N GLU A 20 22.79 -19.40 8.46
CA GLU A 20 23.71 -20.38 9.04
C GLU A 20 24.50 -19.84 10.23
N GLU A 21 24.83 -18.54 10.23
CA GLU A 21 25.47 -17.84 11.35
C GLU A 21 24.51 -17.74 12.55
N ALA A 22 23.34 -17.15 12.35
CA ALA A 22 22.31 -17.02 13.37
C ALA A 22 21.83 -18.38 13.92
N CYS A 23 21.81 -19.44 13.10
CA CYS A 23 21.56 -20.80 13.59
C CYS A 23 22.63 -21.26 14.60
N LYS A 24 23.90 -20.94 14.39
CA LYS A 24 24.99 -21.27 15.34
C LYS A 24 24.85 -20.46 16.63
N GLU A 25 24.46 -19.19 16.55
CA GLU A 25 24.16 -18.36 17.73
C GLU A 25 23.02 -18.95 18.56
N LEU A 26 21.90 -19.33 17.92
CA LEU A 26 20.76 -20.00 18.58
C LEU A 26 21.11 -21.38 19.17
N MET A 27 22.14 -22.05 18.63
CA MET A 27 22.70 -23.27 19.22
C MET A 27 23.65 -22.99 20.39
N ASN A 28 24.39 -21.88 20.36
CA ASN A 28 25.37 -21.53 21.40
C ASN A 28 24.73 -20.83 22.61
N ALA A 29 23.56 -20.19 22.42
CA ALA A 29 22.80 -19.57 23.50
C ALA A 29 22.43 -20.56 24.62
N ASP A 30 22.54 -20.10 25.88
CA ASP A 30 22.13 -20.84 27.07
C ASP A 30 20.60 -20.83 27.25
N THR A 31 19.92 -21.52 26.34
CA THR A 31 18.48 -21.70 26.34
C THR A 31 18.15 -23.11 26.84
N SER A 32 17.52 -23.19 28.02
CA SER A 32 17.14 -24.46 28.65
C SER A 32 16.33 -25.36 27.71
N TYR A 33 16.47 -26.68 27.86
CA TYR A 33 15.73 -27.69 27.07
C TYR A 33 14.20 -27.44 27.07
N GLN A 34 13.62 -27.04 28.19
CA GLN A 34 12.18 -26.75 28.28
C GLN A 34 11.80 -25.52 27.46
N THR A 35 12.62 -24.47 27.49
CA THR A 35 12.43 -23.26 26.66
C THR A 35 12.59 -23.59 25.17
N TRP A 36 13.68 -24.29 24.81
CA TRP A 36 13.99 -24.72 23.44
C TRP A 36 12.84 -25.55 22.84
N LYS A 37 12.28 -26.47 23.65
CA LYS A 37 11.14 -27.31 23.28
C LYS A 37 9.82 -26.54 23.22
N ALA A 38 9.62 -25.51 24.05
CA ALA A 38 8.45 -24.63 23.99
C ALA A 38 8.46 -23.75 22.73
N ILE A 39 9.63 -23.23 22.32
CA ILE A 39 9.81 -22.48 21.06
C ILE A 39 9.47 -23.36 19.85
N CYS A 40 10.00 -24.59 19.80
CA CYS A 40 9.69 -25.55 18.73
C CYS A 40 8.19 -25.88 18.68
N ARG A 41 7.55 -26.16 19.83
CA ARG A 41 6.11 -26.42 19.93
C ARG A 41 5.21 -25.25 19.51
N ARG A 42 5.76 -24.03 19.41
CA ARG A 42 5.07 -22.84 18.92
C ARG A 42 5.68 -22.29 17.62
N PHE A 43 6.30 -23.17 16.83
CA PHE A 43 6.82 -22.88 15.49
C PHE A 43 7.73 -21.64 15.41
N GLY A 44 8.61 -21.48 16.41
CA GLY A 44 9.63 -20.44 16.46
C GLY A 44 9.28 -19.21 17.30
N LYS A 45 8.03 -19.05 17.78
CA LYS A 45 7.61 -17.88 18.59
C LYS A 45 7.13 -18.26 20.00
N PHE A 46 7.81 -17.77 21.04
CA PHE A 46 7.46 -18.10 22.44
C PHE A 46 7.78 -16.94 23.39
N ASN A 47 6.85 -16.64 24.31
CA ASN A 47 7.03 -15.65 25.36
C ASN A 47 7.05 -16.34 26.73
N ASN A 48 8.06 -16.02 27.53
CA ASN A 48 8.26 -16.49 28.89
C ASN A 48 7.46 -15.64 29.89
N LYS A 49 7.07 -16.21 31.05
CA LYS A 49 6.52 -15.46 32.20
C LYS A 49 7.47 -14.37 32.73
N LYS A 50 8.78 -14.47 32.44
CA LYS A 50 9.79 -13.45 32.73
C LYS A 50 9.94 -12.40 31.60
N ASN A 51 8.89 -12.12 30.83
CA ASN A 51 8.86 -11.22 29.65
C ASN A 51 9.88 -11.47 28.52
N ALA A 52 10.76 -12.47 28.63
CA ALA A 52 11.67 -12.86 27.55
C ALA A 52 10.88 -13.39 26.34
N THR A 53 10.93 -12.65 25.23
CA THR A 53 10.31 -12.95 23.95
C THR A 53 11.33 -13.61 23.03
N TYR A 54 10.97 -14.75 22.45
CA TYR A 54 11.79 -15.50 21.49
C TYR A 54 11.04 -15.53 20.16
N ASP A 55 11.66 -14.99 19.10
CA ASP A 55 11.14 -15.06 17.73
C ASP A 55 12.23 -15.50 16.75
N TRP A 56 12.40 -16.81 16.62
CA TRP A 56 13.37 -17.38 15.69
C TRP A 56 12.93 -17.23 14.23
N ILE A 57 11.64 -17.04 13.95
CA ILE A 57 11.21 -16.70 12.59
C ILE A 57 11.70 -15.30 12.25
N GLY A 58 11.58 -14.34 13.18
CA GLY A 58 12.17 -13.00 13.07
C GLY A 58 13.68 -13.04 12.80
N VAL A 59 14.42 -13.91 13.50
CA VAL A 59 15.86 -14.13 13.27
C VAL A 59 16.16 -14.60 11.84
N PHE A 60 15.42 -15.57 11.30
CA PHE A 60 15.60 -16.02 9.90
C PHE A 60 14.97 -15.06 8.87
N LEU A 61 14.08 -14.15 9.28
CA LEU A 61 13.45 -13.16 8.41
C LEU A 61 14.31 -11.89 8.27
N GLN A 62 15.04 -11.50 9.32
CA GLN A 62 15.80 -10.25 9.34
C GLN A 62 16.83 -10.12 8.21
N PRO A 63 17.63 -11.15 7.85
CA PRO A 63 18.56 -11.06 6.72
C PRO A 63 17.87 -10.78 5.38
N PHE A 64 16.67 -11.34 5.21
CA PHE A 64 15.88 -11.23 3.98
C PHE A 64 15.31 -9.81 3.83
N TRP A 65 14.67 -9.27 4.87
CA TRP A 65 14.17 -7.90 4.83
C TRP A 65 15.29 -6.85 4.93
N GLY A 66 16.42 -7.14 5.56
CA GLY A 66 17.55 -6.20 5.68
C GLY A 66 18.10 -5.76 4.32
N GLU A 67 18.35 -6.70 3.40
CA GLU A 67 18.78 -6.44 2.02
C GLU A 67 17.69 -5.75 1.17
N LEU A 68 16.42 -5.84 1.59
CA LEU A 68 15.27 -5.30 0.88
C LEU A 68 14.75 -3.97 1.43
N ALA A 69 15.12 -3.57 2.66
CA ALA A 69 14.52 -2.43 3.35
C ALA A 69 14.65 -1.11 2.57
N GLN A 70 15.86 -0.76 2.11
CA GLN A 70 16.09 0.45 1.31
C GLN A 70 15.38 0.42 -0.07
N PRO A 71 15.53 -0.61 -0.94
CA PRO A 71 14.82 -0.63 -2.22
C PRO A 71 13.30 -0.77 -2.05
N TRP A 72 12.81 -1.33 -0.95
CA TRP A 72 11.38 -1.38 -0.61
C TRP A 72 10.85 0.02 -0.27
N ASP A 73 11.45 0.70 0.69
CA ASP A 73 11.08 2.06 1.11
C ASP A 73 11.13 3.04 -0.08
N LYS A 74 12.27 3.07 -0.79
CA LYS A 74 12.49 3.92 -1.96
C LYS A 74 11.45 3.68 -3.07
N VAL A 75 11.03 2.43 -3.31
CA VAL A 75 9.99 2.14 -4.31
C VAL A 75 8.60 2.56 -3.81
N PHE A 76 8.20 2.16 -2.59
CA PHE A 76 6.80 2.26 -2.16
C PHE A 76 6.43 3.57 -1.46
N ASN A 77 7.35 4.14 -0.69
CA ASN A 77 7.12 5.37 0.08
C ASN A 77 7.56 6.63 -0.69
N SER A 78 8.52 6.52 -1.62
CA SER A 78 9.01 7.64 -2.44
C SER A 78 8.59 7.56 -3.92
N GLN A 79 9.12 6.60 -4.68
CA GLN A 79 8.93 6.57 -6.15
C GLN A 79 7.48 6.38 -6.57
N MET A 80 6.73 5.49 -5.90
CA MET A 80 5.36 5.17 -6.29
C MET A 80 4.42 6.38 -6.15
N GLN A 81 4.57 7.17 -5.08
CA GLN A 81 3.86 8.44 -4.89
C GLN A 81 4.19 9.41 -6.04
N SER A 82 5.49 9.70 -6.25
CA SER A 82 5.96 10.63 -7.29
C SER A 82 5.50 10.26 -8.71
N VAL A 83 5.46 8.96 -9.05
CA VAL A 83 4.96 8.47 -10.34
C VAL A 83 3.45 8.70 -10.49
N HIS A 84 2.66 8.48 -9.44
CA HIS A 84 1.21 8.71 -9.46
C HIS A 84 0.86 10.20 -9.54
N ASP A 85 1.55 11.06 -8.79
CA ASP A 85 1.33 12.51 -8.85
C ASP A 85 1.67 13.06 -10.24
N ARG A 86 2.78 12.61 -10.83
CA ARG A 86 3.18 12.95 -12.20
C ARG A 86 2.17 12.46 -13.24
N TYR A 87 1.57 11.28 -13.04
CA TYR A 87 0.53 10.74 -13.92
C TYR A 87 -0.78 11.53 -13.78
N ALA A 88 -1.27 11.76 -12.55
CA ALA A 88 -2.46 12.57 -12.29
C ALA A 88 -2.31 14.00 -12.83
N TRP A 89 -1.15 14.63 -12.64
CA TRP A 89 -0.84 15.95 -13.20
C TRP A 89 -0.86 15.95 -14.74
N ASN A 90 -0.32 14.91 -15.39
CA ASN A 90 -0.38 14.80 -16.85
C ASN A 90 -1.81 14.66 -17.37
N LEU A 91 -2.66 13.82 -16.75
CA LEU A 91 -4.06 13.68 -17.14
C LEU A 91 -4.84 15.00 -16.94
N VAL A 92 -4.69 15.63 -15.77
CA VAL A 92 -5.32 16.93 -15.47
C VAL A 92 -4.85 18.02 -16.45
N ARG A 93 -3.56 18.06 -16.78
CA ARG A 93 -3.01 18.99 -17.78
C ARG A 93 -3.60 18.75 -19.17
N ALA A 94 -3.75 17.50 -19.60
CA ALA A 94 -4.35 17.17 -20.88
C ALA A 94 -5.83 17.60 -20.96
N ILE A 95 -6.60 17.37 -19.89
CA ILE A 95 -7.99 17.86 -19.74
C ILE A 95 -8.04 19.40 -19.85
N ARG A 96 -7.13 20.11 -19.17
CA ARG A 96 -7.06 21.58 -19.19
C ARG A 96 -6.74 22.14 -20.58
N VAL A 97 -5.72 21.58 -21.25
CA VAL A 97 -5.34 21.95 -22.62
C VAL A 97 -6.53 21.78 -23.55
N PHE A 98 -7.12 20.58 -23.60
CA PHE A 98 -8.33 20.33 -24.39
C PHE A 98 -9.48 21.29 -24.09
N SER A 99 -9.77 21.58 -22.80
CA SER A 99 -10.82 22.53 -22.41
C SER A 99 -10.52 24.00 -22.77
N THR A 100 -9.27 24.31 -23.10
CA THR A 100 -8.84 25.61 -23.61
C THR A 100 -8.97 25.63 -25.13
N ASP A 101 -8.48 24.60 -25.81
CA ASP A 101 -8.45 24.48 -27.27
C ASP A 101 -9.85 24.45 -27.88
N ILE A 102 -10.81 23.74 -27.24
CA ILE A 102 -12.21 23.73 -27.69
C ILE A 102 -12.98 25.01 -27.34
N ARG A 103 -12.49 25.88 -26.45
CA ARG A 103 -13.28 27.01 -25.92
C ARG A 103 -13.81 27.94 -27.03
N PRO A 104 -13.02 28.35 -28.04
CA PRO A 104 -13.54 29.17 -29.15
C PRO A 104 -14.62 28.43 -29.95
N LEU A 105 -14.43 27.13 -30.19
CA LEU A 105 -15.39 26.28 -30.89
C LEU A 105 -16.73 26.22 -30.13
N LEU A 106 -16.69 26.10 -28.80
CA LEU A 106 -17.88 26.10 -27.94
C LEU A 106 -18.58 27.48 -27.87
N GLN A 107 -17.84 28.57 -27.97
CA GLN A 107 -18.40 29.93 -28.08
C GLN A 107 -19.14 30.09 -29.42
N SER A 108 -18.50 29.77 -30.54
CA SER A 108 -19.15 29.79 -31.86
C SER A 108 -20.33 28.81 -31.95
N MET A 109 -20.28 27.66 -31.27
CA MET A 109 -21.44 26.77 -31.11
C MET A 109 -22.58 27.43 -30.34
N SER A 110 -22.30 28.15 -29.25
CA SER A 110 -23.32 28.80 -28.42
C SER A 110 -24.04 29.91 -29.20
N GLU A 111 -23.27 30.75 -29.90
CA GLU A 111 -23.76 31.77 -30.82
C GLU A 111 -24.59 31.15 -31.95
N ALA A 112 -24.03 30.20 -32.69
CA ALA A 112 -24.70 29.56 -33.84
C ALA A 112 -25.90 28.67 -33.45
N SER A 113 -26.04 28.26 -32.19
CA SER A 113 -27.21 27.51 -31.69
C SER A 113 -28.25 28.37 -30.97
N ALA A 114 -27.88 29.57 -30.49
CA ALA A 114 -28.62 30.35 -29.51
C ALA A 114 -28.90 29.58 -28.20
N SER A 115 -27.96 28.71 -27.79
CA SER A 115 -28.04 27.90 -26.58
C SER A 115 -26.77 28.06 -25.74
N LYS A 116 -26.90 28.13 -24.40
CA LYS A 116 -25.75 28.20 -23.48
C LYS A 116 -25.11 26.83 -23.20
N SER A 117 -25.84 25.73 -23.48
CA SER A 117 -25.41 24.36 -23.21
C SER A 117 -23.98 24.00 -23.68
N PRO A 118 -23.45 24.52 -24.82
CA PRO A 118 -22.07 24.29 -25.21
C PRO A 118 -21.04 24.92 -24.28
N ILE A 119 -21.33 26.09 -23.70
CA ILE A 119 -20.44 26.76 -22.73
C ILE A 119 -20.58 26.12 -21.34
N ASP A 120 -21.79 25.68 -20.97
CA ASP A 120 -22.07 25.01 -19.70
C ASP A 120 -21.25 23.70 -19.52
N PHE A 121 -20.81 23.07 -20.61
CA PHE A 121 -19.86 21.95 -20.56
C PHE A 121 -18.53 22.32 -19.87
N LEU A 122 -18.03 23.55 -20.07
CA LEU A 122 -16.77 24.00 -19.44
C LEU A 122 -16.87 24.08 -17.91
N ALA A 123 -18.07 24.28 -17.36
CA ALA A 123 -18.30 24.23 -15.91
C ALA A 123 -18.17 22.82 -15.32
N LYS A 124 -18.21 21.76 -16.15
CA LYS A 124 -18.00 20.35 -15.73
C LYS A 124 -16.52 19.96 -15.64
N ILE A 125 -15.61 20.75 -16.22
CA ILE A 125 -14.17 20.44 -16.26
C ILE A 125 -13.55 20.29 -14.86
N PRO A 126 -13.81 21.17 -13.85
CA PRO A 126 -13.28 20.99 -12.50
C PRO A 126 -13.78 19.71 -11.80
N TYR A 127 -15.01 19.27 -12.09
CA TYR A 127 -15.52 17.98 -11.61
C TYR A 127 -14.76 16.81 -12.24
N LEU A 128 -14.49 16.88 -13.54
CA LEU A 128 -13.71 15.86 -14.24
C LEU A 128 -12.27 15.78 -13.73
N GLU A 129 -11.58 16.93 -13.58
CA GLU A 129 -10.24 16.97 -12.98
C GLU A 129 -10.20 16.31 -11.60
N LYS A 130 -11.20 16.61 -10.74
CA LYS A 130 -11.33 16.02 -9.40
C LYS A 130 -11.56 14.51 -9.50
N ARG A 131 -12.49 14.05 -10.35
CA ARG A 131 -12.80 12.63 -10.56
C ARG A 131 -11.57 11.85 -11.04
N THR A 132 -10.87 12.35 -12.06
CA THR A 132 -9.66 11.69 -12.60
C THR A 132 -8.55 11.65 -11.56
N ARG A 133 -8.35 12.72 -10.77
CA ARG A 133 -7.37 12.71 -9.66
C ARG A 133 -7.75 11.69 -8.58
N THR A 134 -9.00 11.66 -8.13
CA THR A 134 -9.49 10.70 -7.14
C THR A 134 -9.34 9.25 -7.62
N ALA A 135 -9.55 8.96 -8.91
CA ALA A 135 -9.33 7.62 -9.46
C ALA A 135 -7.85 7.18 -9.39
N VAL A 136 -6.92 8.08 -9.74
CA VAL A 136 -5.46 7.80 -9.64
C VAL A 136 -5.00 7.70 -8.17
N SER A 137 -5.52 8.53 -7.27
CA SER A 137 -5.23 8.40 -5.84
C SER A 137 -5.76 7.07 -5.26
N GLY A 138 -6.93 6.61 -5.72
CA GLY A 138 -7.48 5.31 -5.34
C GLY A 138 -6.61 4.13 -5.79
N SER A 139 -6.04 4.18 -7.00
CA SER A 139 -5.10 3.13 -7.46
C SER A 139 -3.80 3.14 -6.65
N LEU A 140 -3.31 4.31 -6.25
CA LEU A 140 -2.13 4.43 -5.37
C LEU A 140 -2.39 3.80 -3.98
N SER A 141 -3.50 4.14 -3.32
CA SER A 141 -3.84 3.56 -2.00
C SER A 141 -4.06 2.04 -2.08
N SER A 142 -4.63 1.55 -3.19
CA SER A 142 -4.73 0.11 -3.47
C SER A 142 -3.36 -0.56 -3.60
N ALA A 143 -2.38 0.10 -4.23
CA ALA A 143 -1.02 -0.41 -4.36
C ALA A 143 -0.23 -0.36 -3.05
N GLN A 144 -0.36 0.71 -2.26
CA GLN A 144 0.23 0.82 -0.92
C GLN A 144 -0.28 -0.30 0.00
N ARG A 145 -1.59 -0.56 -0.02
CA ARG A 145 -2.20 -1.67 0.71
C ARG A 145 -1.69 -3.03 0.24
N GLN A 146 -1.64 -3.27 -1.07
CA GLN A 146 -1.10 -4.52 -1.63
C GLN A 146 0.38 -4.72 -1.25
N ALA A 147 1.21 -3.67 -1.22
CA ALA A 147 2.59 -3.76 -0.74
C ALA A 147 2.65 -4.19 0.74
N GLN A 148 1.84 -3.59 1.63
CA GLN A 148 1.76 -4.00 3.03
C GLN A 148 1.29 -5.45 3.19
N GLU A 149 0.32 -5.90 2.41
CA GLU A 149 -0.13 -7.30 2.39
C GLU A 149 0.99 -8.24 1.91
N ILE A 150 1.75 -7.85 0.88
CA ILE A 150 2.92 -8.61 0.38
C ILE A 150 4.00 -8.74 1.44
N HIS A 151 4.34 -7.67 2.16
CA HIS A 151 5.33 -7.70 3.24
C HIS A 151 4.94 -8.71 4.34
N ARG A 152 3.65 -8.81 4.66
CA ARG A 152 3.10 -9.76 5.65
C ARG A 152 3.06 -11.21 5.18
N LEU A 153 3.19 -11.49 3.88
CA LEU A 153 3.15 -12.86 3.33
C LEU A 153 4.49 -13.61 3.41
N ILE A 154 5.62 -12.92 3.61
CA ILE A 154 6.95 -13.55 3.61
C ILE A 154 7.24 -14.28 4.93
N GLU A 155 6.86 -13.71 6.07
CA GLU A 155 7.07 -14.36 7.38
C GLU A 155 6.37 -15.73 7.49
N PRO A 156 5.08 -15.90 7.12
CA PRO A 156 4.44 -17.22 7.06
C PRO A 156 5.12 -18.21 6.09
N ARG A 157 5.79 -17.72 5.03
CA ARG A 157 6.50 -18.58 4.07
C ARG A 157 7.78 -19.15 4.69
N ILE A 158 8.56 -18.33 5.40
CA ILE A 158 9.71 -18.79 6.19
C ILE A 158 9.25 -19.74 7.31
N GLN A 159 8.17 -19.41 8.03
CA GLN A 159 7.64 -20.31 9.06
C GLN A 159 7.16 -21.66 8.50
N HIS A 160 6.60 -21.69 7.28
CA HIS A 160 6.23 -22.93 6.61
C HIS A 160 7.46 -23.83 6.35
N HIS A 161 8.56 -23.27 5.83
CA HIS A 161 9.82 -24.00 5.62
C HIS A 161 10.50 -24.45 6.92
N MET A 162 10.34 -23.70 8.01
CA MET A 162 10.91 -24.05 9.33
C MET A 162 10.05 -25.05 10.13
N ARG A 163 8.78 -25.26 9.75
CA ARG A 163 7.85 -26.14 10.46
C ARG A 163 8.36 -27.58 10.64
N PRO A 164 8.89 -28.29 9.61
CA PRO A 164 9.24 -29.70 9.74
C PRO A 164 10.31 -29.97 10.81
N VAL A 165 11.28 -29.07 10.96
CA VAL A 165 12.32 -29.20 11.98
C VAL A 165 11.81 -28.85 13.37
N TYR A 166 10.91 -27.87 13.51
CA TYR A 166 10.26 -27.60 14.79
C TYR A 166 9.39 -28.77 15.26
N GLU A 167 8.67 -29.43 14.34
CA GLU A 167 7.90 -30.64 14.63
C GLU A 167 8.83 -31.78 15.09
N LYS A 168 9.91 -32.06 14.35
CA LYS A 168 10.94 -33.05 14.72
C LYS A 168 11.55 -32.75 16.11
N CYS A 169 11.96 -31.51 16.36
CA CYS A 169 12.50 -31.07 17.65
C CYS A 169 11.46 -31.12 18.79
N SER A 170 10.17 -30.95 18.50
CA SER A 170 9.12 -31.08 19.52
C SER A 170 8.92 -32.52 20.02
N GLN A 171 9.29 -33.52 19.21
CA GLN A 171 9.19 -34.94 19.54
C GLN A 171 10.38 -35.44 20.36
N GLU A 172 11.56 -34.81 20.23
CA GLU A 172 12.78 -35.20 20.93
C GLU A 172 12.64 -35.27 22.46
N SER A 173 13.22 -36.30 23.08
CA SER A 173 13.04 -36.59 24.50
C SER A 173 14.19 -37.44 25.07
N LYS A 174 14.15 -37.72 26.39
CA LYS A 174 15.21 -38.44 27.14
C LYS A 174 16.54 -37.67 27.17
N ILE A 175 17.60 -38.33 27.67
CA ILE A 175 18.95 -37.77 27.80
C ILE A 175 19.48 -37.35 26.40
N GLY A 176 20.22 -36.24 26.35
CA GLY A 176 20.80 -35.71 25.12
C GLY A 176 19.81 -35.01 24.16
N ALA A 177 18.52 -34.91 24.49
CA ALA A 177 17.50 -34.33 23.62
C ALA A 177 17.86 -32.93 23.09
N LEU A 178 18.32 -32.02 23.95
CA LEU A 178 18.72 -30.66 23.54
C LEU A 178 19.87 -30.66 22.52
N GLY A 179 20.81 -31.60 22.61
CA GLY A 179 21.89 -31.76 21.63
C GLY A 179 21.33 -32.15 20.25
N ARG A 180 20.50 -33.19 20.20
CA ARG A 180 19.85 -33.65 18.96
C ARG A 180 18.89 -32.60 18.38
N MET A 181 18.18 -31.85 19.22
CA MET A 181 17.34 -30.73 18.78
C MET A 181 18.16 -29.60 18.11
N LYS A 182 19.29 -29.21 18.72
CA LYS A 182 20.25 -28.25 18.14
C LYS A 182 20.85 -28.77 16.83
N GLU A 183 21.21 -30.06 16.78
CA GLU A 183 21.70 -30.75 15.58
C GLU A 183 20.65 -30.75 14.45
N HIS A 184 19.41 -31.17 14.71
CA HIS A 184 18.33 -31.19 13.71
C HIS A 184 18.09 -29.81 13.10
N LEU A 185 18.18 -28.73 13.89
CA LEU A 185 18.03 -27.35 13.41
C LEU A 185 19.15 -26.94 12.46
N LEU A 186 20.42 -27.18 12.84
CA LEU A 186 21.57 -26.88 11.98
C LEU A 186 21.51 -27.66 10.66
N ASP A 187 21.14 -28.92 10.76
CA ASP A 187 21.07 -29.85 9.64
C ASP A 187 19.92 -29.49 8.68
N HIS A 188 18.79 -29.01 9.21
CA HIS A 188 17.68 -28.47 8.42
C HIS A 188 18.03 -27.16 7.71
N ILE A 189 18.70 -26.23 8.41
CA ILE A 189 19.16 -24.96 7.80
C ILE A 189 20.14 -25.29 6.67
N LYS A 190 21.25 -26.00 6.92
CA LYS A 190 22.23 -26.35 5.88
C LYS A 190 21.64 -26.99 4.62
N LYS A 191 20.52 -27.72 4.74
CA LYS A 191 19.87 -28.43 3.62
C LYS A 191 18.79 -27.61 2.92
N ASN A 192 17.98 -26.85 3.66
CA ASN A 192 16.75 -26.22 3.13
C ASN A 192 16.81 -24.70 3.01
N ASN A 193 17.78 -24.03 3.64
CA ASN A 193 17.89 -22.57 3.76
C ASN A 193 17.85 -21.84 2.38
N LYS A 194 18.62 -22.32 1.40
CA LYS A 194 18.58 -21.78 0.03
C LYS A 194 17.22 -21.97 -0.66
N VAL A 195 16.55 -23.10 -0.41
CA VAL A 195 15.21 -23.37 -0.96
C VAL A 195 14.18 -22.41 -0.35
N MET A 196 14.24 -22.23 0.98
CA MET A 196 13.38 -21.31 1.73
C MET A 196 13.45 -19.87 1.21
N TYR A 197 14.65 -19.34 0.95
CA TYR A 197 14.80 -17.96 0.44
C TYR A 197 14.56 -17.80 -1.06
N ASN A 198 14.87 -18.81 -1.88
CA ASN A 198 14.42 -18.84 -3.28
C ASN A 198 12.90 -18.75 -3.35
N ASP A 199 12.20 -19.67 -2.68
CA ASP A 199 10.76 -19.82 -2.72
C ASP A 199 10.01 -18.64 -2.05
N SER A 200 10.64 -17.97 -1.08
CA SER A 200 10.16 -16.68 -0.54
C SER A 200 10.37 -15.52 -1.53
N SER A 201 11.47 -15.52 -2.28
CA SER A 201 11.75 -14.54 -3.34
C SER A 201 10.83 -14.72 -4.56
N ASP A 202 10.51 -15.96 -4.92
CA ASP A 202 9.60 -16.30 -6.01
C ASP A 202 8.15 -15.92 -5.64
N LEU A 203 7.74 -16.14 -4.39
CA LEU A 203 6.48 -15.61 -3.85
C LEU A 203 6.44 -14.08 -3.92
N LEU A 204 7.51 -13.40 -3.46
CA LEU A 204 7.63 -11.95 -3.49
C LEU A 204 7.52 -11.40 -4.93
N ASN A 205 8.36 -11.90 -5.84
CA ASN A 205 8.36 -11.58 -7.27
C ASN A 205 6.98 -11.78 -7.91
N THR A 206 6.36 -12.95 -7.70
CA THR A 206 5.02 -13.27 -8.24
C THR A 206 3.95 -12.28 -7.78
N ARG A 207 3.95 -11.93 -6.48
CA ARG A 207 2.97 -10.99 -5.92
C ARG A 207 3.22 -9.55 -6.36
N LEU A 208 4.49 -9.14 -6.45
CA LEU A 208 4.90 -7.83 -6.95
C LEU A 208 4.46 -7.66 -8.42
N ASN A 209 4.73 -8.63 -9.29
CA ASN A 209 4.32 -8.58 -10.70
C ASN A 209 2.78 -8.51 -10.83
N LYS A 210 2.03 -9.31 -10.05
CA LYS A 210 0.56 -9.22 -10.04
C LYS A 210 0.07 -7.83 -9.60
N MET A 211 0.69 -7.23 -8.58
CA MET A 211 0.35 -5.87 -8.13
C MET A 211 0.62 -4.82 -9.23
N THR A 212 1.69 -4.96 -10.03
CA THR A 212 1.91 -4.11 -11.21
C THR A 212 0.83 -4.30 -12.27
N THR A 213 0.43 -5.54 -12.58
CA THR A 213 -0.68 -5.79 -13.53
C THR A 213 -1.99 -5.16 -13.04
N ASN A 214 -2.35 -5.39 -11.77
CA ASN A 214 -3.53 -4.77 -11.14
C ASN A 214 -3.46 -3.23 -11.21
N LEU A 215 -2.28 -2.63 -10.99
CA LEU A 215 -2.07 -1.18 -11.06
C LEU A 215 -2.32 -0.66 -12.48
N GLU A 216 -1.72 -1.31 -13.48
CA GLU A 216 -1.91 -0.94 -14.87
C GLU A 216 -3.37 -1.03 -15.30
N GLU A 217 -4.10 -2.07 -14.89
CA GLU A 217 -5.53 -2.22 -15.15
C GLU A 217 -6.35 -1.09 -14.52
N LEU A 218 -6.10 -0.73 -13.26
CA LEU A 218 -6.77 0.39 -12.59
C LEU A 218 -6.46 1.74 -13.27
N LEU A 219 -5.23 1.97 -13.72
CA LEU A 219 -4.84 3.20 -14.41
C LEU A 219 -5.40 3.28 -15.85
N LYS A 220 -5.50 2.13 -16.55
CA LYS A 220 -6.18 1.99 -17.85
C LYS A 220 -7.68 2.25 -17.73
N GLU A 221 -8.32 1.73 -16.68
CA GLU A 221 -9.75 1.94 -16.42
C GLU A 221 -10.04 3.40 -16.00
N ALA A 222 -9.22 4.01 -15.14
CA ALA A 222 -9.34 5.43 -14.80
C ALA A 222 -9.22 6.35 -16.02
N HIS A 223 -8.36 5.99 -16.99
CA HIS A 223 -8.27 6.65 -18.29
C HIS A 223 -9.54 6.39 -19.14
N SER A 224 -9.94 5.13 -19.30
CA SER A 224 -11.13 4.71 -20.05
C SER A 224 -12.40 5.46 -19.61
N GLN A 225 -12.68 5.50 -18.30
CA GLN A 225 -13.82 6.24 -17.75
C GLN A 225 -13.73 7.75 -18.01
N THR A 226 -12.53 8.32 -17.93
CA THR A 226 -12.30 9.76 -18.19
C THR A 226 -12.62 10.08 -19.66
N SER A 227 -12.08 9.30 -20.61
CA SER A 227 -12.36 9.45 -22.06
C SER A 227 -13.82 9.17 -22.42
N HIS A 228 -14.44 8.14 -21.82
CA HIS A 228 -15.84 7.80 -22.06
C HIS A 228 -16.80 8.90 -21.55
N TYR A 229 -16.55 9.44 -20.36
CA TYR A 229 -17.33 10.55 -19.81
C TYR A 229 -17.25 11.79 -20.73
N LEU A 230 -16.05 12.16 -21.16
CA LEU A 230 -15.84 13.23 -22.14
C LEU A 230 -16.61 12.96 -23.43
N ARG A 231 -16.48 11.77 -24.03
CA ARG A 231 -17.23 11.39 -25.25
C ARG A 231 -18.74 11.54 -25.08
N THR A 232 -19.28 11.13 -23.94
CA THR A 232 -20.72 11.16 -23.67
C THR A 232 -21.22 12.59 -23.53
N GLU A 233 -20.54 13.41 -22.72
CA GLU A 233 -20.90 14.83 -22.54
C GLU A 233 -20.77 15.62 -23.85
N ILE A 234 -19.69 15.39 -24.62
CA ILE A 234 -19.48 15.99 -25.94
C ILE A 234 -20.59 15.58 -26.92
N ARG A 235 -20.92 14.29 -27.00
CA ARG A 235 -21.99 13.79 -27.87
C ARG A 235 -23.35 14.38 -27.47
N ASN A 236 -23.63 14.45 -26.17
CA ASN A 236 -24.86 15.06 -25.67
C ASN A 236 -24.93 16.55 -26.05
N MET A 237 -23.86 17.31 -25.80
CA MET A 237 -23.74 18.73 -26.19
C MET A 237 -23.98 18.95 -27.69
N ILE A 238 -23.41 18.08 -28.55
CA ILE A 238 -23.66 18.10 -30.01
C ILE A 238 -25.13 17.81 -30.32
N MET A 239 -25.76 16.83 -29.65
CA MET A 239 -27.18 16.49 -29.85
C MET A 239 -28.13 17.61 -29.39
N TRP A 240 -27.89 18.24 -28.23
CA TRP A 240 -28.73 19.35 -27.74
C TRP A 240 -28.60 20.61 -28.64
N ALA A 241 -27.45 20.82 -29.30
CA ALA A 241 -27.25 21.91 -30.25
C ALA A 241 -27.96 21.72 -31.62
N ILE A 242 -28.54 20.54 -31.89
CA ILE A 242 -29.19 20.20 -33.18
C ILE A 242 -30.68 20.58 -33.22
N ALA A 243 -31.32 20.88 -32.08
CA ALA A 243 -32.77 20.95 -31.92
C ALA A 243 -33.53 22.12 -32.63
N LYS A 244 -32.93 22.82 -33.60
CA LYS A 244 -33.64 23.77 -34.48
C LYS A 244 -33.16 23.71 -35.93
N ASP A 245 -34.16 23.68 -36.82
CA ASP A 245 -34.03 23.52 -38.26
C ASP A 245 -33.58 24.81 -38.96
N ASP A 246 -32.54 24.70 -39.79
CA ASP A 246 -31.92 25.74 -40.63
C ASP A 246 -30.75 25.11 -41.40
N GLU A 247 -30.89 24.99 -42.72
CA GLU A 247 -29.92 24.31 -43.59
C GLU A 247 -28.54 24.99 -43.61
N THR A 248 -28.50 26.33 -43.49
CA THR A 248 -27.24 27.09 -43.48
C THR A 248 -26.43 26.79 -42.21
N ARG A 249 -27.12 26.69 -41.07
CA ARG A 249 -26.52 26.35 -39.78
C ARG A 249 -26.08 24.89 -39.72
N GLU A 250 -26.72 23.98 -40.44
CA GLU A 250 -26.31 22.57 -40.47
C GLU A 250 -24.94 22.33 -41.13
N ASN A 251 -24.54 23.13 -42.13
CA ASN A 251 -23.19 23.02 -42.69
C ASN A 251 -22.11 23.54 -41.73
N VAL A 252 -22.40 24.60 -40.96
CA VAL A 252 -21.53 25.05 -39.86
C VAL A 252 -21.44 23.98 -38.77
N ARG A 253 -22.58 23.38 -38.37
CA ARG A 253 -22.64 22.27 -37.40
C ARG A 253 -21.83 21.05 -37.85
N LYS A 254 -21.89 20.65 -39.12
CA LYS A 254 -21.09 19.54 -39.67
C LYS A 254 -19.58 19.79 -39.52
N THR A 255 -19.11 20.99 -39.87
CA THR A 255 -17.70 21.38 -39.70
C THR A 255 -17.29 21.34 -38.23
N ILE A 256 -18.12 21.88 -37.34
CA ILE A 256 -17.91 21.84 -35.89
C ILE A 256 -17.84 20.41 -35.35
N ARG A 257 -18.74 19.50 -35.76
CA ARG A 257 -18.71 18.08 -35.34
C ARG A 257 -17.38 17.41 -35.75
N LYS A 258 -16.89 17.70 -36.95
CA LYS A 258 -15.60 17.17 -37.45
C LYS A 258 -14.43 17.68 -36.61
N GLU A 259 -14.36 18.99 -36.37
CA GLU A 259 -13.29 19.61 -35.57
C GLU A 259 -13.30 19.08 -34.13
N LEU A 260 -14.45 19.04 -33.46
CA LEU A 260 -14.54 18.56 -32.08
C LEU A 260 -14.18 17.06 -31.97
N THR A 261 -14.39 16.27 -33.02
CA THR A 261 -13.91 14.88 -33.09
C THR A 261 -12.38 14.83 -33.20
N ILE A 262 -11.75 15.67 -34.04
CA ILE A 262 -10.30 15.77 -34.18
C ILE A 262 -9.64 16.19 -32.84
N GLN A 263 -10.23 17.16 -32.13
CA GLN A 263 -9.75 17.60 -30.82
C GLN A 263 -9.86 16.50 -29.75
N LEU A 264 -10.95 15.72 -29.78
CA LEU A 264 -11.17 14.56 -28.90
C LEU A 264 -10.13 13.45 -29.16
N ASP A 265 -9.89 13.09 -30.43
CA ASP A 265 -8.92 12.04 -30.78
C ASP A 265 -7.48 12.51 -30.47
N THR A 266 -7.21 13.82 -30.61
CA THR A 266 -5.95 14.44 -30.18
C THR A 266 -5.75 14.36 -28.67
N LEU A 267 -6.82 14.58 -27.88
CA LEU A 267 -6.78 14.37 -26.43
C LEU A 267 -6.52 12.89 -26.09
N GLU A 268 -7.13 11.93 -26.77
CA GLU A 268 -6.84 10.51 -26.52
C GLU A 268 -5.38 10.15 -26.81
N VAL A 269 -4.80 10.67 -27.89
CA VAL A 269 -3.36 10.52 -28.16
C VAL A 269 -2.50 11.19 -27.07
N ALA A 270 -2.92 12.33 -26.51
CA ALA A 270 -2.21 12.97 -25.39
C ALA A 270 -2.31 12.16 -24.08
N LEU A 271 -3.48 11.63 -23.74
CA LEU A 271 -3.72 10.78 -22.57
C LEU A 271 -2.98 9.43 -22.71
N GLY A 272 -3.00 8.81 -23.89
CA GLY A 272 -2.28 7.57 -24.20
C GLY A 272 -0.75 7.72 -24.24
N ARG A 273 -0.22 8.92 -24.53
CA ARG A 273 1.19 9.25 -24.28
C ARG A 273 1.50 9.41 -22.78
N GLY A 274 0.50 9.74 -21.97
CA GLY A 274 0.59 9.74 -20.52
C GLY A 274 0.70 8.34 -19.89
N THR A 275 0.07 7.32 -20.51
CA THR A 275 0.19 5.92 -20.06
C THR A 275 1.44 5.21 -20.60
N SER A 276 1.92 5.56 -21.80
CA SER A 276 2.94 4.75 -22.49
C SER A 276 4.38 4.90 -21.98
N LYS A 277 4.72 5.90 -21.15
CA LYS A 277 6.07 6.01 -20.54
C LYS A 277 6.10 6.53 -19.09
N PRO A 278 6.02 5.63 -18.10
CA PRO A 278 6.58 5.85 -16.77
C PRO A 278 8.11 5.60 -16.70
N THR A 279 8.69 4.99 -17.75
CA THR A 279 9.92 4.17 -17.65
C THR A 279 11.26 4.91 -17.79
N ASP A 280 11.34 5.98 -18.61
CA ASP A 280 12.64 6.43 -19.16
C ASP A 280 13.29 7.63 -18.46
N ARG A 281 12.78 8.06 -17.29
CA ARG A 281 13.43 9.11 -16.46
C ARG A 281 13.43 8.75 -14.98
N PHE A 282 14.28 7.77 -14.64
CA PHE A 282 14.72 7.45 -13.28
C PHE A 282 16.20 7.83 -13.10
N LEU A 283 16.55 9.12 -13.15
CA LEU A 283 17.89 9.60 -12.80
C LEU A 283 17.85 10.90 -12.00
N SER A 284 18.74 10.98 -11.02
CA SER A 284 19.10 12.14 -10.20
C SER A 284 17.97 13.00 -9.66
N VAL A 285 17.34 12.53 -8.58
CA VAL A 285 17.22 13.41 -7.42
C VAL A 285 18.63 13.59 -6.88
N ARG A 286 19.14 14.83 -6.81
CA ARG A 286 20.36 15.12 -6.06
C ARG A 286 20.03 15.00 -4.57
N THR A 287 20.74 14.14 -3.85
CA THR A 287 20.92 14.35 -2.41
C THR A 287 21.84 15.55 -2.27
N GLU A 288 21.29 16.70 -1.89
CA GLU A 288 22.10 17.85 -1.46
C GLU A 288 22.66 17.54 -0.08
N THR A 289 23.79 16.84 -0.05
CA THR A 289 24.63 16.74 1.15
C THR A 289 25.16 18.14 1.45
N LYS A 290 24.42 18.86 2.29
CA LYS A 290 24.90 20.09 2.91
C LYS A 290 26.17 19.71 3.70
N PRO A 291 27.31 20.39 3.51
CA PRO A 291 28.48 20.12 4.32
C PRO A 291 28.21 20.56 5.77
N ASP A 292 28.68 19.76 6.71
CA ASP A 292 28.81 20.17 8.09
C ASP A 292 29.89 21.28 8.17
N ASP A 293 29.60 22.33 8.93
CA ASP A 293 30.57 23.36 9.31
C ASP A 293 30.52 23.46 10.83
N ASP A 294 31.67 23.38 11.47
CA ASP A 294 31.83 22.99 12.87
C ASP A 294 32.48 24.12 13.67
N SER A 295 31.66 24.91 14.35
CA SER A 295 32.10 25.98 15.25
C SER A 295 31.18 26.10 16.45
N SER A 296 31.72 25.71 17.61
CA SER A 296 31.20 25.98 18.94
C SER A 296 30.99 27.48 19.21
N GLU A 297 30.04 27.82 20.07
CA GLU A 297 30.38 28.46 21.36
C GLU A 297 29.21 28.32 22.35
N ASP A 298 29.54 28.32 23.64
CA ASP A 298 28.62 28.08 24.75
C ASP A 298 27.73 29.30 25.05
N ASN A 299 26.61 29.08 25.75
CA ASN A 299 26.16 29.93 26.85
C ASN A 299 25.13 29.15 27.68
N ASP A 300 25.43 28.94 28.95
CA ASP A 300 24.42 28.64 29.97
C ASP A 300 23.64 29.92 30.29
N GLU A 301 22.33 29.83 30.49
CA GLU A 301 21.60 30.71 31.41
C GLU A 301 20.30 30.01 31.86
N ASP A 302 20.01 30.08 33.16
CA ASP A 302 18.88 29.40 33.79
C ASP A 302 17.54 30.10 33.52
N ASP A 303 16.43 29.37 33.63
CA ASP A 303 15.19 29.95 34.16
C ASP A 303 14.29 28.85 34.77
N ASP A 304 14.24 28.80 36.11
CA ASP A 304 13.36 27.94 36.89
C ASP A 304 11.94 28.52 36.89
N ILE A 305 10.96 27.80 36.31
CA ILE A 305 9.54 28.04 36.58
C ILE A 305 8.86 26.73 36.98
N SER A 306 8.98 26.40 38.26
CA SER A 306 7.96 25.62 38.97
C SER A 306 6.80 26.55 39.36
N ASP A 307 5.55 26.14 39.09
CA ASP A 307 4.43 26.55 39.94
C ASP A 307 3.39 25.43 40.02
N ASP A 308 3.13 24.96 41.24
CA ASP A 308 2.10 23.97 41.55
C ASP A 308 0.81 24.70 41.93
N SER A 309 -0.35 24.16 41.53
CA SER A 309 -1.64 24.65 42.02
C SER A 309 -2.66 23.52 42.10
N ASP A 310 -2.60 22.80 43.23
CA ASP A 310 -3.64 21.90 43.72
C ASP A 310 -4.69 22.68 44.53
N SER A 311 -5.96 22.26 44.43
CA SER A 311 -7.12 22.56 45.28
C SER A 311 -8.40 22.20 44.48
N SER A 312 -8.94 20.97 44.55
CA SER A 312 -9.70 20.36 45.66
C SER A 312 -11.18 20.80 45.77
N ASP A 313 -12.07 19.79 45.95
CA ASP A 313 -13.45 19.85 46.50
C ASP A 313 -14.53 20.69 45.77
N ASN A 314 -15.86 20.46 45.82
CA ASN A 314 -16.77 19.35 46.23
C ASN A 314 -18.16 19.63 45.53
N SER A 315 -19.32 18.98 45.64
CA SER A 315 -19.90 17.81 46.36
C SER A 315 -21.17 17.36 45.60
N ASP A 316 -21.41 16.07 45.33
CA ASP A 316 -22.24 15.11 46.11
C ASP A 316 -23.78 15.21 45.93
N VAL A 317 -24.47 14.10 46.23
CA VAL A 317 -25.93 13.85 46.33
C VAL A 317 -26.76 13.87 45.04
N GLY A 318 -27.39 12.72 44.73
CA GLY A 318 -28.33 12.56 43.62
C GLY A 318 -29.11 11.23 43.64
N ASP A 319 -29.29 10.63 44.81
CA ASP A 319 -30.06 9.38 44.99
C ASP A 319 -31.57 9.62 44.88
N ASN A 320 -32.26 8.76 44.14
CA ASN A 320 -33.52 8.22 44.62
C ASN A 320 -33.85 6.87 43.96
N SER A 321 -34.50 6.01 44.74
CA SER A 321 -34.76 4.61 44.42
C SER A 321 -36.21 4.34 43.99
N ASP A 322 -36.55 3.05 43.88
CA ASP A 322 -37.90 2.45 44.02
C ASP A 322 -38.82 2.43 42.77
N GLY A 323 -39.58 1.35 42.50
CA GLY A 323 -39.70 0.10 43.26
C GLY A 323 -40.58 -0.99 42.62
N SER A 324 -40.66 -2.14 43.31
CA SER A 324 -41.51 -3.34 43.08
C SER A 324 -41.30 -4.16 41.78
N GLU A 325 -41.17 -5.50 41.78
CA GLU A 325 -41.95 -6.61 42.39
C GLU A 325 -43.26 -6.90 41.61
N GLU A 326 -43.79 -8.13 41.47
CA GLU A 326 -43.58 -9.45 42.14
C GLU A 326 -43.20 -10.55 41.10
N ALA A 327 -42.54 -11.69 41.41
CA ALA A 327 -42.97 -12.93 42.10
C ALA A 327 -44.12 -13.72 41.37
N GLU A 328 -44.27 -15.05 41.42
CA GLU A 328 -43.54 -16.15 42.12
C GLU A 328 -43.86 -17.55 41.48
N SER A 329 -43.62 -18.65 42.21
CA SER A 329 -44.04 -20.07 41.97
C SER A 329 -43.39 -20.82 40.78
N THR A 330 -42.40 -21.72 40.96
CA THR A 330 -42.35 -23.06 41.61
C THR A 330 -42.94 -24.23 40.80
N GLY A 331 -42.21 -25.35 40.73
CA GLY A 331 -42.68 -26.61 40.11
C GLY A 331 -41.55 -27.61 39.83
N ASP A 332 -40.97 -28.20 40.87
CA ASP A 332 -39.99 -29.31 40.77
C ASP A 332 -40.71 -30.67 40.87
N GLY A 333 -40.16 -31.73 40.26
CA GLY A 333 -40.80 -33.06 40.24
C GLY A 333 -40.16 -34.08 39.29
N MET A 334 -39.85 -35.27 39.83
CA MET A 334 -39.21 -36.41 39.12
C MET A 334 -40.19 -37.53 38.78
N GLU A 335 -39.76 -38.43 37.88
CA GLU A 335 -40.28 -39.79 37.62
C GLU A 335 -41.71 -39.86 37.02
N ASP A 336 -42.13 -40.90 36.30
CA ASP A 336 -41.59 -42.27 36.12
C ASP A 336 -41.92 -42.82 34.70
N SER A 337 -41.36 -43.99 34.33
CA SER A 337 -41.58 -44.82 33.11
C SER A 337 -40.98 -44.37 31.77
#